data_AF-A0A562K8X0-F1
#
_entry.id   AF-A0A562K8X0-F1
#
_cell.length_a   1.000
_cell.length_b   1.000
_cell.length_c   1.000
_cell.angle_alpha   90.00
_cell.angle_beta   90.00
_cell.angle_gamma   90.00
#
_symmetry.space_group_name_H-M   'P 1'
#
loop_
_entity.id
_entity.type
_entity.pdbx_description
1 polymer ?
#
loop_
_entity_poly.entity_id
_entity_poly.type
_entity_poly.pdbx_seq_one_letter_code
_entity_poly.pdbx_strand_id
1 'polypeptide(L)'
;MPNAAPDGAAVVRIDDVLGSESRLRTLASHTLDSRMDHERWTTVLKLELLLLFRWAVSRHLRAQRSNELSSHVDPNTRALVLLPSYGAAVHLLRRAVPLALLGVNTVVSVPAQYMQEAHRILQSLSAELRLSDVVTLSREPPELLVHRAELAGEQIMFTGRSVTFRRIRSEHPGATLYGATGTCSVAVGDNLDATRSLRRHLEANRLPQSCSNCGASFLVEGAPDGSVVRARNLQTGEMVEDFSRVIRSIHPSVILTPNRTPIAKVIAGYTVLECDHAGRPLSRDGFARDPICGWPGDYCI
;
A
#
# COMPACT_ATOMS: atom_id res chain seq x y z
N MET A 1 -11.57 3.85 -14.86
CA MET A 1 -11.93 3.40 -13.49
C MET A 1 -12.35 4.48 -12.48
N PRO A 2 -12.33 5.82 -12.73
CA PRO A 2 -12.54 6.86 -11.70
C PRO A 2 -13.88 6.81 -10.95
N ASN A 3 -14.86 6.10 -11.48
CA ASN A 3 -16.20 6.17 -10.96
C ASN A 3 -16.70 4.82 -10.43
N ALA A 4 -15.84 3.83 -10.16
CA ALA A 4 -16.29 2.49 -9.73
C ALA A 4 -16.48 2.38 -8.21
N ALA A 5 -17.51 1.70 -7.72
CA ALA A 5 -17.68 1.38 -6.30
C ALA A 5 -17.96 -0.11 -6.05
N PRO A 6 -17.49 -0.70 -4.93
CA PRO A 6 -17.83 -2.07 -4.60
C PRO A 6 -19.34 -2.23 -4.39
N ASP A 7 -19.87 -3.38 -4.78
CA ASP A 7 -21.26 -3.73 -4.48
C ASP A 7 -21.46 -4.01 -2.98
N GLY A 8 -22.71 -3.98 -2.52
CA GLY A 8 -23.01 -4.26 -1.10
C GLY A 8 -22.59 -5.68 -0.68
N ALA A 9 -22.62 -6.63 -1.62
CA ALA A 9 -22.22 -8.00 -1.36
C ALA A 9 -20.70 -8.11 -1.07
N ALA A 10 -19.86 -7.32 -1.74
CA ALA A 10 -18.42 -7.24 -1.51
C ALA A 10 -18.10 -6.77 -0.10
N VAL A 11 -18.85 -5.77 0.38
CA VAL A 11 -18.74 -5.26 1.75
C VAL A 11 -19.08 -6.35 2.77
N VAL A 12 -20.22 -7.03 2.58
CA VAL A 12 -20.67 -8.12 3.48
C VAL A 12 -19.66 -9.27 3.52
N ARG A 13 -19.08 -9.66 2.38
CA ARG A 13 -18.08 -10.75 2.35
C ARG A 13 -16.86 -10.47 3.23
N ILE A 14 -16.37 -9.23 3.23
CA ILE A 14 -15.22 -8.85 4.08
C ILE A 14 -15.65 -8.84 5.55
N ASP A 15 -16.84 -8.33 5.86
CA ASP A 15 -17.40 -8.32 7.21
C ASP A 15 -17.57 -9.74 7.77
N ASP A 16 -18.06 -10.68 6.96
CA ASP A 16 -18.24 -12.09 7.37
C ASP A 16 -16.91 -12.76 7.75
N VAL A 17 -15.82 -12.44 7.06
CA VAL A 17 -14.47 -12.93 7.41
C VAL A 17 -13.98 -12.27 8.70
N LEU A 18 -14.20 -10.97 8.86
CA LEU A 18 -13.80 -10.22 10.05
C LEU A 18 -14.59 -10.62 11.31
N GLY A 19 -15.86 -10.97 11.15
CA GLY A 19 -16.77 -11.41 12.21
C GLY A 19 -16.55 -12.86 12.67
N SER A 20 -15.75 -13.64 11.94
CA SER A 20 -15.50 -15.06 12.24
C SER A 20 -14.01 -15.31 12.55
N GLU A 21 -13.69 -15.50 13.83
CA GLU A 21 -12.32 -15.77 14.26
C GLU A 21 -11.75 -17.05 13.63
N SER A 22 -12.56 -18.09 13.47
CA SER A 22 -12.14 -19.34 12.84
C SER A 22 -11.80 -19.17 11.37
N ARG A 23 -12.60 -18.40 10.61
CA ARG A 23 -12.30 -18.08 9.21
C ARG A 23 -11.05 -17.22 9.10
N LEU A 24 -10.91 -16.19 9.93
CA LEU A 24 -9.72 -15.34 9.95
C LEU A 24 -8.45 -16.16 10.24
N ARG A 25 -8.48 -17.05 11.24
CA ARG A 25 -7.34 -17.94 11.56
C ARG A 25 -7.03 -18.91 10.42
N THR A 26 -8.05 -19.47 9.78
CA THR A 26 -7.89 -20.37 8.63
C THR A 26 -7.24 -19.62 7.45
N LEU A 27 -7.75 -18.43 7.12
CA LEU A 27 -7.18 -17.59 6.10
C LEU A 27 -5.74 -17.18 6.45
N ALA A 28 -5.45 -16.84 7.72
CA ALA A 28 -4.10 -16.52 8.18
C ALA A 28 -3.13 -17.68 7.95
N SER A 29 -3.50 -18.91 8.28
CA SER A 29 -2.68 -20.10 8.02
C SER A 29 -2.39 -20.30 6.54
N HIS A 30 -3.37 -20.06 5.67
CA HIS A 30 -3.21 -20.21 4.23
C HIS A 30 -2.57 -19.00 3.54
N THR A 31 -2.40 -17.88 4.24
CA THR A 31 -1.81 -16.66 3.66
C THR A 31 -0.55 -16.21 4.37
N LEU A 32 0.00 -17.07 5.25
CA LEU A 32 1.14 -16.76 6.09
C LEU A 32 2.30 -16.17 5.30
N ASP A 33 2.71 -14.98 5.70
CA ASP A 33 3.95 -14.36 5.29
C ASP A 33 5.10 -14.96 6.10
N SER A 34 6.01 -15.66 5.43
CA SER A 34 7.13 -16.38 6.06
C SER A 34 8.08 -15.49 6.87
N ARG A 35 7.97 -14.16 6.75
CA ARG A 35 8.77 -13.18 7.49
C ARG A 35 8.20 -12.87 8.88
N MET A 36 7.03 -13.41 9.22
CA MET A 36 6.34 -13.21 10.49
C MET A 36 5.96 -14.56 11.08
N ASP A 37 5.86 -14.64 12.40
CA ASP A 37 5.15 -15.73 13.05
C ASP A 37 3.63 -15.63 12.77
N HIS A 38 2.92 -16.72 13.07
CA HIS A 38 1.49 -16.85 12.75
C HIS A 38 0.61 -15.85 13.53
N GLU A 39 0.95 -15.55 14.78
CA GLU A 39 0.18 -14.62 15.61
C GLU A 39 0.30 -13.18 15.11
N ARG A 40 1.54 -12.76 14.84
CA ARG A 40 1.84 -11.46 14.24
C ARG A 40 1.19 -11.35 12.86
N TRP A 41 1.27 -12.39 12.04
CA TRP A 41 0.61 -12.40 10.73
C TRP A 41 -0.92 -12.29 10.86
N THR A 42 -1.54 -13.04 11.76
CA THR A 42 -2.99 -12.98 11.99
C THR A 42 -3.42 -11.57 12.37
N THR A 43 -2.64 -10.88 13.21
CA THR A 43 -2.89 -9.48 13.57
C THR A 43 -2.77 -8.55 12.36
N VAL A 44 -1.71 -8.71 11.55
CA VAL A 44 -1.51 -7.91 10.33
C VAL A 44 -2.64 -8.15 9.33
N LEU A 45 -3.00 -9.40 9.05
CA LEU A 45 -4.08 -9.76 8.14
C LEU A 45 -5.41 -9.13 8.58
N LYS A 46 -5.74 -9.21 9.87
CA LYS A 46 -6.95 -8.57 10.42
C LYS A 46 -6.96 -7.08 10.15
N LEU A 47 -5.83 -6.40 10.36
CA LEU A 47 -5.71 -4.96 10.11
C LEU A 47 -5.86 -4.64 8.62
N GLU A 48 -5.24 -5.41 7.73
CA GLU A 48 -5.37 -5.21 6.27
C GLU A 48 -6.82 -5.42 5.80
N LEU A 49 -7.53 -6.43 6.33
CA LEU A 49 -8.94 -6.67 6.03
C LEU A 49 -9.85 -5.56 6.58
N LEU A 50 -9.59 -5.06 7.80
CA LEU A 50 -10.33 -3.91 8.35
C LEU A 50 -10.15 -2.65 7.50
N LEU A 51 -8.97 -2.44 6.92
CA LEU A 51 -8.71 -1.30 6.03
C LEU A 51 -9.43 -1.46 4.70
N LEU A 52 -9.37 -2.66 4.12
CA LEU A 52 -10.12 -3.00 2.92
C LEU A 52 -11.62 -2.81 3.13
N PHE A 53 -12.14 -3.25 4.28
CA PHE A 53 -13.53 -3.06 4.67
C PHE A 53 -13.90 -1.58 4.79
N ARG A 54 -13.14 -0.79 5.56
CA ARG A 54 -13.36 0.66 5.71
C ARG A 54 -13.35 1.36 4.34
N TRP A 55 -12.40 1.01 3.48
CA TRP A 55 -12.34 1.54 2.11
C TRP A 55 -13.58 1.16 1.31
N ALA A 56 -13.98 -0.12 1.30
CA ALA A 56 -15.11 -0.61 0.53
C ALA A 56 -16.42 0.02 0.98
N VAL A 57 -16.68 0.09 2.29
CA VAL A 57 -17.84 0.78 2.88
C VAL A 57 -17.85 2.25 2.50
N SER A 58 -16.71 2.94 2.63
CA SER A 58 -16.64 4.38 2.31
C SER A 58 -16.97 4.66 0.84
N ARG A 59 -16.47 3.82 -0.09
CA ARG A 59 -16.79 3.95 -1.52
C ARG A 59 -18.25 3.62 -1.81
N HIS A 60 -18.75 2.52 -1.25
CA HIS A 60 -20.13 2.09 -1.42
C HIS A 60 -21.11 3.17 -0.96
N LEU A 61 -20.90 3.73 0.24
CA LEU A 61 -21.72 4.82 0.77
C LEU A 61 -21.62 6.10 -0.06
N ARG A 62 -20.44 6.42 -0.62
CA ARG A 62 -20.30 7.56 -1.53
C ARG A 62 -21.08 7.35 -2.84
N ALA A 63 -21.05 6.15 -3.41
CA ALA A 63 -21.83 5.82 -4.61
C ALA A 63 -23.34 5.84 -4.39
N GLN A 64 -23.81 5.50 -3.19
CA GLN A 64 -25.22 5.68 -2.85
C GLN A 64 -25.64 7.15 -2.73
N ARG A 65 -24.70 8.07 -2.49
CA ARG A 65 -24.97 9.50 -2.24
C ARG A 65 -24.64 10.41 -3.40
N SER A 66 -23.81 9.96 -4.34
CA SER A 66 -23.34 10.74 -5.48
C SER A 66 -23.51 9.95 -6.77
N ASN A 67 -24.03 10.61 -7.80
CA ASN A 67 -24.11 10.05 -9.15
C ASN A 67 -22.75 9.97 -9.85
N GLU A 68 -21.69 10.51 -9.24
CA GLU A 68 -20.33 10.46 -9.78
C GLU A 68 -19.70 9.07 -9.64
N LEU A 69 -20.20 8.22 -8.74
CA LEU A 69 -19.73 6.85 -8.57
C LEU A 69 -20.85 5.86 -8.92
N SER A 70 -20.50 4.81 -9.66
CA SER A 70 -21.34 3.73 -10.13
C SER A 70 -20.76 2.40 -9.67
N SER A 71 -21.63 1.46 -9.30
CA SER A 71 -21.25 0.06 -9.10
C SER A 71 -21.02 -0.69 -10.41
N HIS A 72 -21.30 -0.07 -11.55
CA HIS A 72 -21.10 -0.66 -12.87
C HIS A 72 -19.74 -0.27 -13.43
N VAL A 73 -18.87 -1.26 -13.54
CA VAL A 73 -17.62 -1.19 -14.31
C VAL A 73 -17.84 -1.89 -15.64
N ASP A 74 -17.32 -1.32 -16.73
CA ASP A 74 -17.32 -1.99 -18.03
C ASP A 74 -16.61 -3.35 -17.87
N PRO A 75 -17.26 -4.49 -18.19
CA PRO A 75 -16.68 -5.81 -18.03
C PRO A 75 -15.38 -6.01 -18.82
N ASN A 76 -15.11 -5.18 -19.84
CA ASN A 76 -13.85 -5.22 -20.58
C ASN A 76 -12.71 -4.47 -19.88
N THR A 77 -12.99 -3.77 -18.77
CA THR A 77 -11.97 -3.07 -18.00
C THR A 77 -11.00 -4.06 -17.37
N ARG A 78 -9.72 -3.93 -17.72
CA ARG A 78 -8.65 -4.79 -17.22
C ARG A 78 -7.54 -4.00 -16.54
N ALA A 79 -6.87 -4.65 -15.61
CA ALA A 79 -5.71 -4.12 -14.93
C ALA A 79 -4.62 -5.19 -14.77
N LEU A 80 -3.37 -4.80 -14.94
CA LEU A 80 -2.20 -5.62 -14.67
C LEU A 80 -1.60 -5.24 -13.32
N VAL A 81 -1.41 -6.21 -12.43
CA VAL A 81 -0.81 -6.03 -11.11
C VAL A 81 0.50 -6.79 -11.02
N LEU A 82 1.60 -6.06 -11.01
CA LEU A 82 2.96 -6.60 -10.89
C LEU A 82 3.41 -6.52 -9.44
N LEU A 83 3.60 -7.68 -8.81
CA LEU A 83 3.91 -7.82 -7.40
C LEU A 83 5.41 -8.09 -7.14
N PRO A 84 5.94 -7.74 -5.96
CA PRO A 84 7.34 -7.97 -5.63
C PRO A 84 7.58 -9.42 -5.23
N SER A 85 8.84 -9.75 -4.94
CA SER A 85 9.31 -11.06 -4.50
C SER A 85 9.03 -11.39 -3.02
N TYR A 86 8.19 -10.62 -2.33
CA TYR A 86 7.94 -10.78 -0.90
C TYR A 86 6.52 -10.33 -0.57
N GLY A 87 5.98 -10.76 0.58
CA GLY A 87 4.72 -10.24 1.11
C GLY A 87 3.52 -10.41 0.18
N ALA A 88 3.45 -11.53 -0.55
CA ALA A 88 2.45 -11.76 -1.59
C ALA A 88 1.02 -11.51 -1.10
N ALA A 89 0.64 -12.02 0.08
CA ALA A 89 -0.70 -11.81 0.65
C ALA A 89 -1.01 -10.33 0.90
N VAL A 90 -0.09 -9.61 1.53
CA VAL A 90 -0.23 -8.17 1.80
C VAL A 90 -0.37 -7.39 0.50
N HIS A 91 0.45 -7.70 -0.50
CA HIS A 91 0.40 -6.97 -1.77
C HIS A 91 -0.82 -7.34 -2.61
N LEU A 92 -1.29 -8.59 -2.59
CA LEU A 92 -2.57 -8.96 -3.20
C LEU A 92 -3.73 -8.16 -2.58
N LEU A 93 -3.82 -8.14 -1.24
CA LEU A 93 -4.84 -7.37 -0.51
C LEU A 93 -4.80 -5.87 -0.81
N ARG A 94 -3.61 -5.31 -1.05
CA ARG A 94 -3.43 -3.88 -1.32
C ARG A 94 -3.51 -3.49 -2.80
N ARG A 95 -3.25 -4.41 -3.74
CA ARG A 95 -3.03 -4.07 -5.16
C ARG A 95 -4.00 -4.75 -6.11
N ALA A 96 -4.42 -5.97 -5.81
CA ALA A 96 -5.29 -6.76 -6.69
C ALA A 96 -6.73 -6.82 -6.17
N VAL A 97 -6.90 -7.15 -4.88
CA VAL A 97 -8.23 -7.31 -4.28
C VAL A 97 -9.11 -6.06 -4.39
N PRO A 98 -8.61 -4.82 -4.19
CA PRO A 98 -9.45 -3.64 -4.35
C PRO A 98 -10.02 -3.50 -5.76
N LEU A 99 -9.21 -3.76 -6.80
CA LEU A 99 -9.65 -3.72 -8.20
C LEU A 99 -10.69 -4.81 -8.48
N ALA A 100 -10.46 -6.00 -7.97
CA ALA A 100 -11.38 -7.12 -8.06
C ALA A 100 -12.74 -6.82 -7.42
N LEU A 101 -12.75 -6.18 -6.25
CA LEU A 101 -13.98 -5.77 -5.56
C LEU A 101 -14.74 -4.67 -6.31
N LEU A 102 -14.08 -3.95 -7.21
CA LEU A 102 -14.71 -3.02 -8.15
C LEU A 102 -15.23 -3.73 -9.42
N GLY A 103 -15.03 -5.04 -9.57
CA GLY A 103 -15.38 -5.78 -10.77
C GLY A 103 -14.39 -5.61 -11.94
N VAL A 104 -13.18 -5.10 -11.68
CA VAL A 104 -12.12 -4.97 -12.70
C VAL A 104 -11.43 -6.32 -12.88
N ASN A 105 -11.35 -6.77 -14.14
CA ASN A 105 -10.62 -7.98 -14.49
C ASN A 105 -9.12 -7.79 -14.25
N THR A 106 -8.62 -8.39 -13.19
CA THR A 106 -7.29 -8.14 -12.65
C THR A 106 -6.36 -9.32 -12.95
N VAL A 107 -5.31 -9.06 -13.72
CA VAL A 107 -4.24 -10.01 -14.01
C VAL A 107 -3.08 -9.74 -13.06
N VAL A 108 -2.71 -10.72 -12.25
CA VAL A 108 -1.59 -10.64 -11.32
C VAL A 108 -0.37 -11.34 -11.92
N SER A 109 0.80 -10.74 -11.75
CA SER A 109 2.09 -11.35 -12.06
C SER A 109 3.04 -11.22 -10.87
N VAL A 110 3.76 -12.30 -10.60
CA VAL A 110 4.82 -12.37 -9.57
C VAL A 110 6.08 -12.95 -10.22
N PRO A 111 7.28 -12.77 -9.63
CA PRO A 111 8.47 -13.45 -10.11
C PRO A 111 8.27 -14.97 -10.09
N ALA A 112 8.80 -15.67 -11.10
CA ALA A 112 8.52 -17.09 -11.35
C ALA A 112 8.72 -18.00 -10.12
N GLN A 113 9.75 -17.73 -9.32
CA GLN A 113 10.07 -18.50 -8.12
C GLN A 113 9.03 -18.37 -6.99
N TYR A 114 8.13 -17.39 -7.04
CA TYR A 114 7.04 -17.19 -6.05
C TYR A 114 5.66 -17.56 -6.60
N MET A 115 5.58 -18.09 -7.82
CA MET A 115 4.30 -18.40 -8.49
C MET A 115 3.45 -19.39 -7.70
N GLN A 116 4.05 -20.45 -7.15
CA GLN A 116 3.30 -21.47 -6.41
C GLN A 116 2.73 -20.90 -5.10
N GLU A 117 3.53 -20.11 -4.38
CA GLU A 117 3.08 -19.46 -3.15
C GLU A 117 1.96 -18.45 -3.44
N ALA A 118 2.16 -17.58 -4.43
CA ALA A 118 1.17 -16.60 -4.84
C ALA A 118 -0.14 -17.25 -5.32
N HIS A 119 -0.07 -18.36 -6.04
CA HIS A 119 -1.24 -19.11 -6.49
C HIS A 119 -2.06 -19.62 -5.31
N ARG A 120 -1.41 -20.27 -4.35
CA ARG A 120 -2.06 -20.79 -3.12
C ARG A 120 -2.73 -19.65 -2.33
N ILE A 121 -2.00 -18.54 -2.12
CA ILE A 121 -2.52 -17.37 -1.40
C ILE A 121 -3.72 -16.76 -2.14
N LEU A 122 -3.61 -16.58 -3.45
CA LEU A 122 -4.69 -16.03 -4.27
C LEU A 122 -5.91 -16.95 -4.24
N GLN A 123 -5.74 -18.27 -4.33
CA GLN A 123 -6.86 -19.21 -4.21
C GLN A 123 -7.59 -19.07 -2.87
N SER A 124 -6.86 -18.96 -1.76
CA SER A 124 -7.46 -18.77 -0.44
C SER A 124 -8.20 -17.44 -0.31
N LEU A 125 -7.58 -16.34 -0.78
CA LEU A 125 -8.24 -15.02 -0.79
C LEU A 125 -9.47 -15.02 -1.70
N SER A 126 -9.39 -15.61 -2.88
CA SER A 126 -10.49 -15.69 -3.83
C SER A 126 -11.65 -16.54 -3.32
N ALA A 127 -11.38 -17.62 -2.57
CA ALA A 127 -12.41 -18.42 -1.93
C ALA A 127 -13.15 -17.64 -0.83
N GLU A 128 -12.41 -16.96 0.05
CA GLU A 128 -13.01 -16.22 1.18
C GLU A 128 -13.76 -14.96 0.72
N LEU A 129 -13.24 -14.25 -0.29
CA LEU A 129 -13.76 -12.96 -0.76
C LEU A 129 -14.59 -13.05 -2.05
N ARG A 130 -14.74 -14.26 -2.61
CA ARG A 130 -15.42 -14.58 -3.88
C ARG A 130 -14.88 -13.76 -5.07
N LEU A 131 -13.59 -13.92 -5.36
CA LEU A 131 -12.87 -13.17 -6.41
C LEU A 131 -12.48 -14.00 -7.64
N SER A 132 -12.88 -15.28 -7.69
CA SER A 132 -12.36 -16.27 -8.64
C SER A 132 -12.57 -15.90 -10.12
N ASP A 133 -13.62 -15.14 -10.43
CA ASP A 133 -13.95 -14.76 -11.81
C ASP A 133 -13.29 -13.45 -12.26
N VAL A 134 -12.70 -12.69 -11.32
CA VAL A 134 -12.19 -11.34 -11.56
C VAL A 134 -10.69 -11.19 -11.29
N VAL A 135 -10.04 -12.14 -10.61
CA VAL A 135 -8.58 -12.11 -10.38
C VAL A 135 -7.94 -13.39 -10.87
N THR A 136 -6.93 -13.24 -11.72
CA THR A 136 -6.17 -14.36 -12.27
C THR A 136 -4.68 -14.17 -12.04
N LEU A 137 -3.95 -15.27 -11.84
CA LEU A 137 -2.48 -15.26 -11.79
C LEU A 137 -1.95 -15.68 -13.16
N SER A 138 -1.23 -14.79 -13.84
CA SER A 138 -0.61 -15.09 -15.13
C SER A 138 0.72 -15.82 -14.97
N ARG A 139 0.95 -16.81 -15.83
CA ARG A 139 2.23 -17.52 -15.97
C ARG A 139 3.15 -16.90 -17.02
N GLU A 140 2.69 -15.86 -17.70
CA GLU A 140 3.44 -15.21 -18.75
C GLU A 140 4.55 -14.31 -18.18
N PRO A 141 5.65 -14.12 -18.93
CA PRO A 141 6.69 -13.15 -18.58
C PRO A 141 6.11 -11.74 -18.33
N PRO A 142 6.55 -11.05 -17.25
CA PRO A 142 6.09 -9.69 -16.96
C PRO A 142 6.27 -8.71 -18.12
N GLU A 143 7.34 -8.85 -18.91
CA GLU A 143 7.63 -7.97 -20.05
C GLU A 143 6.54 -8.08 -21.14
N LEU A 144 6.09 -9.31 -21.44
CA LEU A 144 5.01 -9.55 -22.40
C LEU A 144 3.66 -9.05 -21.87
N LEU A 145 3.42 -9.19 -20.56
CA LEU A 145 2.23 -8.67 -19.91
C LEU A 145 2.16 -7.15 -19.98
N VAL A 146 3.26 -6.45 -19.68
CA VAL A 146 3.34 -4.99 -19.75
C VAL A 146 3.10 -4.49 -21.17
N HIS A 147 3.75 -5.09 -22.16
CA HIS A 147 3.57 -4.71 -23.56
C HIS A 147 2.11 -4.83 -24.02
N ARG A 148 1.44 -5.95 -23.68
CA ARG A 148 0.02 -6.13 -24.02
C ARG A 148 -0.89 -5.16 -23.28
N ALA A 149 -0.61 -4.91 -22.00
CA ALA A 149 -1.36 -3.95 -21.21
C ALA A 149 -1.27 -2.53 -21.81
N GLU A 150 -0.07 -2.12 -22.26
CA GLU A 150 0.12 -0.87 -22.99
C GLU A 150 -0.70 -0.81 -24.28
N LEU A 151 -0.60 -1.83 -25.14
CA LEU A 151 -1.34 -1.88 -26.41
C LEU A 151 -2.87 -1.87 -26.21
N ALA A 152 -3.35 -2.46 -25.12
CA ALA A 152 -4.76 -2.52 -24.76
C ALA A 152 -5.24 -1.27 -23.98
N GLY A 153 -4.34 -0.34 -23.63
CA GLY A 153 -4.68 0.83 -22.81
C GLY A 153 -5.07 0.46 -21.36
N GLU A 154 -4.61 -0.68 -20.87
CA GLU A 154 -4.87 -1.16 -19.52
C GLU A 154 -4.05 -0.39 -18.47
N GLN A 155 -4.54 -0.37 -17.23
CA GLN A 155 -3.79 0.21 -16.12
C GLN A 155 -2.82 -0.81 -15.53
N ILE A 156 -1.59 -0.37 -15.25
CA ILE A 156 -0.53 -1.20 -14.66
C ILE A 156 -0.22 -0.72 -13.25
N MET A 157 -0.40 -1.60 -12.27
CA MET A 157 -0.05 -1.39 -10.87
C MET A 157 1.24 -2.14 -10.56
N PHE A 158 2.34 -1.41 -10.42
CA PHE A 158 3.66 -1.97 -10.12
C PHE A 158 4.01 -1.82 -8.64
N THR A 159 4.47 -2.89 -8.01
CA THR A 159 5.11 -2.84 -6.69
C THR A 159 6.49 -3.49 -6.78
N GLY A 160 7.54 -2.73 -6.43
CA GLY A 160 8.91 -3.23 -6.54
C GLY A 160 9.95 -2.13 -6.48
N ARG A 161 11.13 -2.38 -7.05
CA ARG A 161 12.24 -1.41 -7.01
C ARG A 161 11.99 -0.24 -7.96
N SER A 162 12.34 0.96 -7.53
CA SER A 162 12.24 2.19 -8.34
C SER A 162 13.02 2.11 -9.66
N VAL A 163 14.17 1.43 -9.70
CA VAL A 163 14.94 1.21 -10.93
C VAL A 163 14.15 0.41 -11.98
N THR A 164 13.44 -0.64 -11.55
CA THR A 164 12.61 -1.47 -12.44
C THR A 164 11.40 -0.68 -12.92
N PHE A 165 10.77 0.09 -12.03
CA PHE A 165 9.66 0.97 -12.41
C PHE A 165 10.08 2.00 -13.48
N ARG A 166 11.22 2.68 -13.29
CA ARG A 166 11.74 3.65 -14.27
C ARG A 166 12.06 3.00 -15.60
N ARG A 167 12.61 1.78 -15.58
CA ARG A 167 12.88 1.00 -16.79
C ARG A 167 11.58 0.73 -17.56
N ILE A 168 10.57 0.17 -16.89
CA ILE A 168 9.25 -0.08 -17.50
C ILE A 168 8.67 1.22 -18.08
N ARG A 169 8.70 2.32 -17.32
CA ARG A 169 8.19 3.62 -17.79
C ARG A 169 8.93 4.17 -19.01
N SER A 170 10.23 3.88 -19.13
CA SER A 170 11.05 4.29 -20.27
C SER A 170 10.83 3.43 -21.50
N GLU A 171 10.62 2.12 -21.31
CA GLU A 171 10.41 1.14 -22.39
C GLU A 171 8.96 1.17 -22.90
N HIS A 172 8.01 1.59 -22.06
CA HIS A 172 6.56 1.63 -22.34
C HIS A 172 5.98 3.01 -22.03
N PRO A 173 6.32 4.06 -22.80
CA PRO A 173 5.88 5.43 -22.53
C PRO A 173 4.38 5.64 -22.73
N GLY A 174 3.68 4.75 -23.43
CA GLY A 174 2.22 4.79 -23.61
C GLY A 174 1.44 4.10 -22.49
N ALA A 175 2.12 3.35 -21.60
CA ALA A 175 1.46 2.63 -20.53
C ALA A 175 0.95 3.55 -19.42
N THR A 176 -0.29 3.32 -18.95
CA THR A 176 -0.80 3.96 -17.75
C THR A 176 -0.27 3.24 -16.52
N LEU A 177 0.89 3.68 -16.03
CA LEU A 177 1.67 2.98 -15.00
C LEU A 177 1.67 3.70 -13.64
N TYR A 178 1.32 2.97 -12.59
CA TYR A 178 1.30 3.41 -11.19
C TYR A 178 2.28 2.60 -10.35
N GLY A 179 3.09 3.23 -9.51
CA GLY A 179 4.24 2.58 -8.85
C GLY A 179 4.26 2.68 -7.34
N ALA A 180 4.42 1.55 -6.64
CA ALA A 180 4.78 1.45 -5.23
C ALA A 180 6.25 1.08 -5.10
N THR A 181 7.11 2.08 -4.90
CA THR A 181 8.56 1.93 -5.13
C THR A 181 9.46 2.44 -4.01
N GLY A 182 8.85 2.77 -2.89
CA GLY A 182 9.48 3.39 -1.75
C GLY A 182 10.38 2.42 -1.03
N THR A 183 11.41 2.98 -0.43
CA THR A 183 12.55 2.20 0.03
C THR A 183 12.46 1.91 1.53
N CYS A 184 11.79 2.77 2.29
CA CYS A 184 11.73 2.73 3.74
C CYS A 184 10.60 3.60 4.30
N SER A 185 10.35 3.52 5.60
CA SER A 185 9.66 4.59 6.34
C SER A 185 10.67 5.61 6.88
N VAL A 186 10.21 6.84 7.08
CA VAL A 186 10.99 7.91 7.70
C VAL A 186 10.26 8.39 8.95
N ALA A 187 10.96 8.45 10.08
CA ALA A 187 10.44 9.04 11.31
C ALA A 187 10.82 10.53 11.39
N VAL A 188 9.87 11.41 11.68
CA VAL A 188 10.11 12.85 11.86
C VAL A 188 9.45 13.31 13.16
N GLY A 189 10.00 14.34 13.80
CA GLY A 189 9.34 14.99 14.92
C GLY A 189 10.13 16.19 15.41
N ASP A 190 9.52 17.05 16.21
CA ASP A 190 10.13 18.26 16.81
C ASP A 190 10.69 18.01 18.21
N ASN A 191 10.27 16.92 18.85
CA ASN A 191 10.75 16.47 20.14
C ASN A 191 11.71 15.27 19.98
N LEU A 192 12.92 15.41 20.53
CA LEU A 192 13.98 14.42 20.40
C LEU A 192 13.62 13.06 21.02
N ASP A 193 13.07 13.06 22.24
CA ASP A 193 12.79 11.83 22.97
C ASP A 193 11.61 11.08 22.36
N ALA A 194 10.56 11.79 21.96
CA ALA A 194 9.41 11.20 21.26
C ALA A 194 9.83 10.60 19.92
N THR A 195 10.64 11.31 19.13
CA THR A 195 11.12 10.84 17.83
C THR A 195 12.04 9.63 17.97
N ARG A 196 12.94 9.63 18.95
CA ARG A 196 13.78 8.46 19.29
C ARG A 196 12.95 7.28 19.77
N SER A 197 11.91 7.53 20.56
CA SER A 197 10.99 6.48 21.01
C SER A 197 10.27 5.83 19.83
N LEU A 198 9.68 6.64 18.94
CA LEU A 198 9.04 6.16 17.72
C LEU A 198 10.00 5.32 16.88
N ARG A 199 11.22 5.82 16.65
CA ARG A 199 12.25 5.08 15.91
C ARG A 199 12.54 3.72 16.54
N ARG A 200 12.75 3.64 17.86
CA ARG A 200 13.00 2.37 18.56
C ARG A 200 11.85 1.38 18.37
N HIS A 201 10.61 1.84 18.42
CA HIS A 201 9.44 0.98 18.14
C HIS A 201 9.44 0.45 16.70
N LEU A 202 9.77 1.28 15.71
CA LEU A 202 9.87 0.86 14.31
C LEU A 202 11.01 -0.15 14.09
N GLU A 203 12.16 0.07 14.75
CA GLU A 203 13.31 -0.85 14.68
C GLU A 203 13.01 -2.19 15.36
N ALA A 204 12.34 -2.20 16.52
CA ALA A 204 11.92 -3.42 17.20
C ALA A 204 10.93 -4.27 16.38
N ASN A 205 10.16 -3.62 15.50
CA ASN A 205 9.19 -4.27 14.62
C ASN A 205 9.72 -4.49 13.19
N ARG A 206 11.04 -4.37 12.98
CA ARG A 206 11.64 -4.56 11.66
C ARG A 206 11.31 -5.95 11.09
N LEU A 207 11.04 -5.98 9.80
CA LEU A 207 10.81 -7.21 9.05
C LEU A 207 11.91 -7.40 8.00
N PRO A 208 12.35 -8.63 7.70
CA PRO A 208 13.18 -8.89 6.54
C PRO A 208 12.55 -8.31 5.27
N GLN A 209 13.34 -7.61 4.45
CA GLN A 209 12.91 -7.12 3.13
C GLN A 209 11.54 -6.40 3.14
N SER A 210 11.42 -5.29 3.88
CA SER A 210 10.18 -4.49 3.93
C SER A 210 10.45 -3.01 3.72
N CYS A 211 9.65 -2.38 2.86
CA CYS A 211 9.61 -0.93 2.66
C CYS A 211 8.97 -0.18 3.85
N SER A 212 8.36 -0.89 4.82
CA SER A 212 7.88 -0.29 6.06
C SER A 212 8.97 -0.07 7.12
N ASN A 213 10.15 -0.66 6.92
CA ASN A 213 11.26 -0.53 7.87
C ASN A 213 11.75 0.91 7.92
N CYS A 214 12.04 1.41 9.13
CA CYS A 214 12.60 2.74 9.29
C CYS A 214 14.01 2.81 8.66
N GLY A 215 14.19 3.71 7.71
CA GLY A 215 15.46 3.93 7.00
C GLY A 215 16.17 5.21 7.45
N ALA A 216 15.41 6.21 7.90
CA ALA A 216 15.96 7.47 8.40
C ALA A 216 15.06 8.08 9.47
N SER A 217 15.64 8.91 10.33
CA SER A 217 14.91 9.63 11.36
C SER A 217 15.45 11.04 11.53
N PHE A 218 14.56 12.01 11.68
CA PHE A 218 14.93 13.42 11.71
C PHE A 218 14.25 14.15 12.86
N LEU A 219 15.03 14.98 13.55
CA LEU A 219 14.51 16.04 14.41
C LEU A 219 14.29 17.27 13.53
N VAL A 220 13.06 17.73 13.40
CA VAL A 220 12.72 18.87 12.54
C VAL A 220 12.54 20.15 13.35
N GLU A 221 12.94 21.25 12.75
CA GLU A 221 12.64 22.60 13.23
C GLU A 221 11.58 23.17 12.28
N GLY A 222 10.37 23.33 12.80
CA GLY A 222 9.21 23.78 12.04
C GLY A 222 9.04 25.30 12.05
N ALA A 223 8.41 25.84 11.01
CA ALA A 223 7.82 27.17 11.04
C ALA A 223 6.42 27.14 11.70
N PRO A 224 5.82 28.29 12.05
CA PRO A 224 4.49 28.35 12.68
C PRO A 224 3.36 27.69 11.87
N ASP A 225 3.54 27.54 10.55
CA ASP A 225 2.60 26.86 9.65
C ASP A 225 2.81 25.32 9.59
N GLY A 226 3.75 24.80 10.38
CA GLY A 226 4.13 23.39 10.43
C GLY A 226 5.08 22.95 9.32
N SER A 227 5.49 23.84 8.41
CA SER A 227 6.49 23.52 7.38
C SER A 227 7.86 23.27 8.01
N VAL A 228 8.66 22.37 7.42
CA VAL A 228 9.99 22.05 7.93
C VAL A 228 11.01 23.03 7.37
N VAL A 229 11.63 23.83 8.24
CA VAL A 229 12.69 24.79 7.88
C VAL A 229 14.05 24.11 7.86
N ARG A 230 14.34 23.32 8.89
CA ARG A 230 15.59 22.55 9.03
C ARG A 230 15.30 21.18 9.61
N ALA A 231 16.21 20.25 9.38
CA ALA A 231 16.17 18.94 10.01
C ALA A 231 17.56 18.50 10.45
N ARG A 232 17.66 17.85 11.59
CA ARG A 232 18.85 17.12 12.02
C ARG A 232 18.63 15.64 11.81
N ASN A 233 19.50 14.99 11.05
CA ASN A 233 19.53 13.55 10.93
C ASN A 233 19.93 12.93 12.29
N LEU A 234 19.07 12.11 12.88
CA LEU A 234 19.32 11.51 14.19
C LEU A 234 20.30 10.33 14.15
N GLN A 235 20.59 9.79 12.96
CA GLN A 235 21.64 8.78 12.75
C GLN A 235 23.02 9.45 12.66
N THR A 236 23.17 10.47 11.81
CA THR A 236 24.49 11.05 11.49
C THR A 236 24.81 12.31 12.30
N GLY A 237 23.81 12.96 12.88
CA GLY A 237 23.94 14.26 13.54
C GLY A 237 23.99 15.46 12.58
N GLU A 238 24.00 15.22 11.28
CA GLU A 238 24.12 16.25 10.26
C GLU A 238 22.86 17.13 10.18
N MET A 239 23.08 18.44 10.02
CA MET A 239 22.02 19.39 9.74
C MET A 239 21.71 19.40 8.23
N VAL A 240 20.42 19.47 7.92
CA VAL A 240 19.86 19.48 6.58
C VAL A 240 19.02 20.73 6.41
N GLU A 241 19.45 21.62 5.52
CA GLU A 241 18.72 22.83 5.17
C GLU A 241 17.60 22.55 4.15
N ASP A 242 17.86 21.73 3.12
CA ASP A 242 16.84 21.34 2.13
C ASP A 242 16.25 19.96 2.47
N PHE A 243 15.39 19.95 3.49
CA PHE A 243 14.77 18.71 3.95
C PHE A 243 13.90 18.05 2.87
N SER A 244 13.23 18.85 2.04
CA SER A 244 12.38 18.34 0.96
C SER A 244 13.18 17.58 -0.09
N ARG A 245 14.38 18.06 -0.46
CA ARG A 245 15.29 17.34 -1.37
C ARG A 245 15.80 16.05 -0.76
N VAL A 246 16.12 16.03 0.53
CA VAL A 246 16.53 14.80 1.23
C VAL A 246 15.42 13.76 1.22
N ILE A 247 14.18 14.15 1.56
CA ILE A 247 13.03 13.24 1.52
C ILE A 247 12.80 12.68 0.12
N ARG A 248 12.81 13.52 -0.93
CA ARG A 248 12.70 13.05 -2.33
C ARG A 248 13.83 12.10 -2.73
N SER A 249 15.04 12.31 -2.21
CA SER A 249 16.18 11.43 -2.47
C SER A 249 16.06 10.07 -1.77
N ILE A 250 15.54 10.05 -0.54
CA ILE A 250 15.27 8.81 0.20
C ILE A 250 14.15 8.03 -0.49
N HIS A 251 13.16 8.76 -1.03
CA HIS A 251 11.95 8.20 -1.62
C HIS A 251 11.25 7.23 -0.66
N PRO A 252 10.77 7.73 0.50
CA PRO A 252 10.16 6.88 1.50
C PRO A 252 8.83 6.30 1.00
N SER A 253 8.49 5.11 1.46
CA SER A 253 7.12 4.62 1.37
C SER A 253 6.19 5.43 2.25
N VAL A 254 6.60 5.91 3.43
CA VAL A 254 5.74 6.71 4.33
C VAL A 254 6.56 7.58 5.27
N ILE A 255 6.03 8.73 5.67
CA ILE A 255 6.58 9.56 6.75
C ILE A 255 5.71 9.39 8.00
N LEU A 256 6.34 9.11 9.13
CA LEU A 256 5.70 8.84 10.42
C LEU A 256 6.14 9.89 11.44
N THR A 257 5.21 10.36 12.26
CA THR A 257 5.48 11.35 13.31
C THR A 257 4.86 10.93 14.64
N PRO A 258 5.42 11.28 15.81
CA PRO A 258 4.74 11.08 17.08
C PRO A 258 3.36 11.75 17.12
N ASN A 259 2.43 11.21 17.89
CA ASN A 259 1.11 11.80 18.07
C ASN A 259 1.19 13.26 18.53
N ARG A 260 0.32 14.12 17.99
CA ARG A 260 0.23 15.56 18.32
C ARG A 260 1.51 16.36 18.04
N THR A 261 2.33 15.90 17.11
CA THR A 261 3.47 16.70 16.62
C THR A 261 2.93 17.85 15.75
N PRO A 262 3.27 19.12 16.03
CA PRO A 262 2.84 20.28 15.23
C PRO A 262 3.63 20.40 13.91
N ILE A 263 3.50 19.39 13.04
CA ILE A 263 4.17 19.31 11.74
C ILE A 263 3.15 19.26 10.61
N ALA A 264 3.51 19.76 9.43
CA ALA A 264 2.69 19.69 8.23
C ALA A 264 2.27 18.24 7.93
N LYS A 265 1.01 18.06 7.55
CA LYS A 265 0.44 16.74 7.20
C LYS A 265 0.98 16.19 5.88
N VAL A 266 1.69 17.02 5.11
CA VAL A 266 2.36 16.64 3.87
C VAL A 266 3.76 17.24 3.87
N ILE A 267 4.78 16.42 3.61
CA ILE A 267 6.17 16.84 3.50
C ILE A 267 6.72 16.33 2.18
N ALA A 268 7.16 17.25 1.32
CA ALA A 268 7.74 16.93 0.01
C ALA A 268 6.88 16.01 -0.87
N GLY A 269 5.56 16.16 -0.78
CA GLY A 269 4.57 15.31 -1.46
C GLY A 269 4.13 14.09 -0.64
N TYR A 270 4.82 13.71 0.43
CA TYR A 270 4.46 12.53 1.22
C TYR A 270 3.49 12.86 2.35
N THR A 271 2.43 12.07 2.48
CA THR A 271 1.53 12.12 3.64
C THR A 271 2.30 11.75 4.91
N VAL A 272 2.15 12.56 5.94
CA VAL A 272 2.70 12.33 7.28
C VAL A 272 1.62 11.68 8.16
N LEU A 273 1.92 10.50 8.68
CA LEU A 273 1.02 9.80 9.60
C LEU A 273 1.47 9.97 11.04
N GLU A 274 0.54 10.36 11.91
CA GLU A 274 0.75 10.34 13.34
C GLU A 274 0.73 8.90 13.86
N CYS A 275 1.61 8.60 14.81
CA CYS A 275 1.69 7.31 15.48
C CYS A 275 1.32 7.41 16.96
N ASP A 276 0.68 6.37 17.48
CA ASP A 276 0.51 6.19 18.92
C ASP A 276 1.86 5.95 19.62
N HIS A 277 1.80 5.83 20.95
CA HIS A 277 2.98 5.58 21.78
C HIS A 277 3.64 4.21 21.52
N ALA A 278 2.96 3.28 20.86
CA ALA A 278 3.51 2.00 20.44
C ALA A 278 4.09 2.05 19.01
N GLY A 279 4.13 3.22 18.38
CA GLY A 279 4.63 3.42 17.02
C GLY A 279 3.66 2.97 15.92
N ARG A 280 2.37 2.79 16.24
CA ARG A 280 1.34 2.38 15.27
C ARG A 280 0.67 3.62 14.67
N PRO A 281 0.54 3.72 13.35
CA PRO A 281 -0.17 4.85 12.73
C PRO A 281 -1.63 4.96 13.24
N LEU A 282 -2.00 6.14 13.75
CA LEU A 282 -3.35 6.48 14.22
C LEU A 282 -4.34 6.60 13.09
N SER A 283 -3.86 7.06 11.94
CA SER A 283 -4.57 7.01 10.68
C SER A 283 -3.72 6.27 9.66
N ARG A 284 -4.40 5.70 8.67
CA ARG A 284 -3.78 5.22 7.45
C ARG A 284 -4.34 5.98 6.24
N ASP A 285 -4.91 7.17 6.43
CA ASP A 285 -5.33 8.03 5.32
C ASP A 285 -4.09 8.36 4.46
N GLY A 286 -4.14 8.05 3.16
CA GLY A 286 -2.93 8.05 2.30
C GLY A 286 -2.47 6.65 1.92
N PHE A 287 -2.74 5.65 2.75
CA PHE A 287 -2.66 4.25 2.36
C PHE A 287 -3.86 3.95 1.48
N ALA A 288 -3.63 3.44 0.29
CA ALA A 288 -4.74 3.15 -0.62
C ALA A 288 -5.59 4.36 -1.02
N ARG A 289 -4.97 5.54 -1.20
CA ARG A 289 -5.64 6.61 -1.95
C ARG A 289 -6.02 6.03 -3.32
N ASP A 290 -7.26 6.27 -3.71
CA ASP A 290 -8.08 5.70 -4.79
C ASP A 290 -7.44 5.78 -6.21
N PRO A 291 -7.68 4.93 -7.24
CA PRO A 291 -7.09 5.07 -8.60
C PRO A 291 -7.55 6.33 -9.39
N ILE A 292 -8.16 7.26 -8.67
CA ILE A 292 -9.10 8.31 -9.04
C ILE A 292 -8.74 9.56 -8.23
N CYS A 293 -8.34 9.35 -6.97
CA CYS A 293 -7.86 10.35 -6.01
C CYS A 293 -6.52 9.95 -5.34
N GLY A 294 -5.70 9.14 -6.02
CA GLY A 294 -4.29 8.83 -5.71
C GLY A 294 -3.88 7.38 -5.40
N TRP A 295 -3.97 6.40 -6.32
CA TRP A 295 -3.02 5.26 -6.27
C TRP A 295 -1.95 5.55 -7.31
N PRO A 296 -0.75 5.91 -6.87
CA PRO A 296 0.39 5.02 -7.01
C PRO A 296 0.85 4.65 -5.61
N GLY A 297 1.72 3.67 -5.47
CA GLY A 297 2.21 3.38 -4.14
C GLY A 297 3.16 4.43 -3.59
N ASP A 298 3.62 4.13 -2.38
CA ASP A 298 4.17 5.10 -1.44
C ASP A 298 3.16 6.19 -1.10
N TYR A 299 3.28 6.82 0.06
CA TYR A 299 2.34 7.84 0.51
C TYR A 299 2.60 9.20 -0.19
N CYS A 300 3.24 9.18 -1.36
CA CYS A 300 3.52 10.35 -2.19
C CYS A 300 2.25 10.75 -2.95
N ILE A 301 1.84 12.01 -2.79
CA ILE A 301 0.69 12.69 -3.38
C ILE A 301 1.13 13.41 -4.66
#